data_AF-A0A7S2LPC3-F1
#
_entry.id   AF-A0A7S2LPC3-F1
#
_cell.length_a   1.000
_cell.length_b   1.000
_cell.length_c   1.000
_cell.angle_alpha   90.00
_cell.angle_beta   90.00
_cell.angle_gamma   90.00
#
_symmetry.space_group_name_H-M   'P 1'
#
loop_
_entity.id
_entity.type
_entity.pdbx_description
1 polymer ?
#
loop_
_entity_poly.entity_id
_entity_poly.type
_entity_poly.pdbx_seq_one_letter_code
_entity_poly.pdbx_strand_id
1 'polypeptide(L)'
;WSASNEPGLALEWLDSWETRRKCSADAATLQTILRAIAADLSKENGARSTDTKALVARASELMHRLEKMKSVGTSFDDTEMVDTYNSYILTLASGQKAEEALENMESANIESYNAVISVYARNGSNLREEINALFLKLDERGITPNLETFMRCLSACAPSKKSRFRPDLAQKLIEN
;
A
#
# COMPACT_ATOMS: atom_id res chain seq x y z
N TRP A 1 -20.83 -10.88 20.68
CA TRP A 1 -19.89 -11.04 19.56
C TRP A 1 -19.07 -9.77 19.44
N SER A 2 -17.95 -9.70 20.15
CA SER A 2 -16.91 -8.70 19.92
C SER A 2 -15.72 -9.48 19.34
N ALA A 3 -15.78 -9.74 18.04
CA ALA A 3 -14.66 -10.36 17.35
C ALA A 3 -13.51 -9.36 17.38
N SER A 4 -12.47 -9.67 18.14
CA SER A 4 -11.15 -9.12 17.94
C SER A 4 -10.81 -9.33 16.47
N ASN A 5 -10.91 -8.24 15.71
CA ASN A 5 -10.78 -8.18 14.26
C ASN A 5 -9.29 -8.27 13.89
N GLU A 6 -8.64 -9.35 14.31
CA GLU A 6 -7.21 -9.55 14.14
C GLU A 6 -6.97 -10.29 12.82
N PRO A 7 -6.34 -9.64 11.82
CA PRO A 7 -6.02 -10.30 10.56
C PRO A 7 -5.12 -11.54 10.74
N GLY A 8 -4.40 -11.66 11.88
CA GLY A 8 -3.66 -12.86 12.26
C GLY A 8 -4.52 -14.12 12.33
N LEU A 9 -5.68 -14.07 12.99
CA LEU A 9 -6.59 -15.21 13.08
C LEU A 9 -7.16 -15.62 11.72
N ALA A 10 -7.49 -14.65 10.87
CA ALA A 10 -7.97 -14.93 9.52
C ALA A 10 -6.91 -15.68 8.68
N LEU A 11 -5.63 -15.33 8.85
CA LEU A 11 -4.51 -16.00 8.19
C LEU A 11 -4.32 -17.43 8.72
N GLU A 12 -4.42 -17.65 10.03
CA GLU A 12 -4.36 -19.00 10.62
C GLU A 12 -5.50 -19.90 10.14
N TRP A 13 -6.70 -19.34 10.04
CA TRP A 13 -7.88 -20.06 9.54
C TRP A 13 -7.73 -20.42 8.07
N LEU A 14 -7.19 -19.52 7.26
CA LEU A 14 -6.85 -19.79 5.86
C LEU A 14 -5.89 -20.97 5.78
N ASP A 15 -4.75 -20.92 6.48
CA ASP A 15 -3.73 -21.97 6.43
C ASP A 15 -4.30 -23.34 6.86
N SER A 16 -5.11 -23.34 7.93
CA SER A 16 -5.76 -24.56 8.43
C SER A 16 -6.77 -25.14 7.44
N TRP A 17 -7.57 -24.27 6.81
CA TRP A 17 -8.57 -24.66 5.83
C TRP A 17 -7.92 -25.25 4.57
N GLU A 18 -6.91 -24.57 4.01
CA GLU A 18 -6.18 -25.01 2.81
C GLU A 18 -5.52 -26.37 3.07
N THR A 19 -4.91 -26.54 4.24
CA THR A 19 -4.27 -27.80 4.65
C THR A 19 -5.28 -28.95 4.73
N ARG A 20 -6.42 -28.72 5.38
CA ARG A 20 -7.45 -29.76 5.58
C ARG A 20 -8.15 -30.15 4.28
N ARG A 21 -8.41 -29.17 3.41
CA ARG A 21 -9.15 -29.37 2.16
C ARG A 21 -8.26 -29.75 0.98
N LYS A 22 -6.93 -29.57 1.10
CA LYS A 22 -5.95 -29.77 0.03
C LYS A 22 -6.28 -28.94 -1.22
N CYS A 23 -6.74 -27.72 -1.03
CA CYS A 23 -7.04 -26.76 -2.09
C CYS A 23 -6.50 -25.37 -1.75
N SER A 24 -6.30 -24.55 -2.78
CA SER A 24 -5.98 -23.13 -2.62
C SER A 24 -7.27 -22.33 -2.50
N ALA A 25 -7.24 -21.29 -1.68
CA ALA A 25 -8.25 -20.25 -1.67
C ALA A 25 -8.34 -19.54 -3.02
N ASP A 26 -9.52 -19.00 -3.30
CA ASP A 26 -9.81 -18.21 -4.48
C ASP A 26 -9.39 -16.75 -4.32
N ALA A 27 -9.48 -15.99 -5.42
CA ALA A 27 -9.13 -14.58 -5.47
C ALA A 27 -9.87 -13.75 -4.41
N ALA A 28 -11.19 -13.92 -4.32
CA ALA A 28 -12.05 -13.16 -3.41
C ALA A 28 -11.65 -13.36 -1.94
N THR A 29 -11.28 -14.59 -1.56
CA THR A 29 -10.80 -14.91 -0.22
C THR A 29 -9.48 -14.18 0.08
N LEU A 30 -8.50 -14.23 -0.83
CA LEU A 30 -7.20 -13.58 -0.66
C LEU A 30 -7.33 -12.05 -0.57
N GLN A 31 -8.16 -11.45 -1.43
CA GLN A 31 -8.45 -10.01 -1.43
C GLN A 31 -9.14 -9.57 -0.12
N THR A 32 -10.08 -10.38 0.40
CA THR A 32 -10.77 -10.08 1.65
C THR A 32 -9.78 -10.04 2.82
N ILE A 33 -8.85 -10.99 2.88
CA ILE A 33 -7.82 -11.03 3.92
C ILE A 33 -6.84 -9.85 3.77
N LEU A 34 -6.45 -9.49 2.54
CA LEU A 34 -5.63 -8.30 2.28
C LEU A 34 -6.30 -7.01 2.77
N ARG A 35 -7.60 -6.83 2.50
CA ARG A 35 -8.36 -5.67 3.01
C ARG A 35 -8.41 -5.66 4.54
N ALA A 36 -8.58 -6.81 5.18
CA ALA A 36 -8.57 -6.91 6.64
C ALA A 36 -7.22 -6.52 7.25
N ILE A 37 -6.11 -6.95 6.61
CA ILE A 37 -4.75 -6.54 7.00
C ILE A 37 -4.59 -5.02 6.87
N ALA A 38 -4.97 -4.46 5.72
CA ALA A 38 -4.88 -3.02 5.48
C ALA A 38 -5.70 -2.20 6.49
N ALA A 39 -6.93 -2.66 6.78
CA ALA A 39 -7.80 -2.03 7.76
C ALA A 39 -7.20 -2.06 9.18
N ASP A 40 -6.61 -3.18 9.61
CA ASP A 40 -5.94 -3.26 10.91
C ASP A 40 -4.74 -2.32 11.00
N LEU A 41 -3.93 -2.28 9.95
CA LEU A 41 -2.76 -1.43 9.85
C LEU A 41 -3.10 0.06 9.70
N SER A 42 -4.34 0.41 9.32
CA SER A 42 -4.82 1.78 9.26
C SER A 42 -5.27 2.36 10.62
N LYS A 43 -5.45 1.52 11.65
CA LYS A 43 -5.89 1.95 12.99
C LYS A 43 -4.81 2.77 13.71
N GLU A 44 -5.22 3.81 14.43
CA GLU A 44 -4.34 4.65 15.24
C GLU A 44 -3.88 3.94 16.54
N ASN A 45 -2.75 4.39 17.09
CA ASN A 45 -1.99 3.75 18.17
C ASN A 45 -2.85 3.18 19.32
N GLY A 46 -2.54 1.93 19.71
CA GLY A 46 -3.20 1.20 20.81
C GLY A 46 -4.22 0.14 20.37
N ALA A 47 -4.74 0.23 19.14
CA ALA A 47 -5.69 -0.74 18.56
C ALA A 47 -5.15 -1.54 17.36
N ARG A 48 -3.87 -1.32 17.01
CA ARG A 48 -3.16 -1.95 15.89
C ARG A 48 -2.42 -3.20 16.36
N SER A 49 -2.37 -4.24 15.53
CA SER A 49 -1.53 -5.41 15.81
C SER A 49 -0.05 -5.04 15.99
N THR A 50 0.58 -5.59 17.03
CA THR A 50 2.03 -5.44 17.29
C THR A 50 2.89 -6.15 16.25
N ASP A 51 2.34 -7.14 15.56
CA ASP A 51 3.04 -7.97 14.57
C ASP A 51 2.95 -7.41 13.14
N THR A 52 3.04 -6.08 13.01
CA THR A 52 2.96 -5.37 11.71
C THR A 52 3.91 -5.97 10.67
N LYS A 53 5.12 -6.39 11.07
CA LYS A 53 6.10 -7.01 10.15
C LYS A 53 5.62 -8.37 9.60
N ALA A 54 4.96 -9.18 10.42
CA ALA A 54 4.45 -10.49 10.00
C ALA A 54 3.23 -10.33 9.07
N LEU A 55 2.34 -9.39 9.40
CA LEU A 55 1.17 -9.06 8.57
C LEU A 55 1.59 -8.54 7.19
N VAL A 56 2.62 -7.69 7.13
CA VAL A 56 3.20 -7.20 5.87
C VAL A 56 3.76 -8.35 5.03
N ALA A 57 4.51 -9.28 5.64
CA ALA A 57 5.06 -10.44 4.92
C ALA A 57 3.96 -11.33 4.34
N ARG A 58 2.88 -11.56 5.11
CA ARG A 58 1.72 -12.33 4.65
C ARG A 58 0.96 -11.61 3.54
N ALA A 59 0.78 -10.29 3.64
CA ALA A 59 0.19 -9.51 2.57
C ALA A 59 0.96 -9.64 1.25
N SER A 60 2.30 -9.64 1.29
CA SER A 60 3.13 -9.83 0.08
C SER A 60 2.93 -11.21 -0.56
N GLU A 61 2.84 -12.26 0.25
CA GLU A 61 2.55 -13.61 -0.25
C GLU A 61 1.16 -13.68 -0.92
N LEU A 62 0.13 -13.09 -0.30
CA LEU A 62 -1.22 -13.06 -0.85
C LEU A 62 -1.26 -12.31 -2.20
N MET A 63 -0.53 -11.19 -2.31
CA MET A 63 -0.44 -10.43 -3.55
C MET A 63 0.23 -11.22 -4.67
N HIS A 64 1.35 -11.89 -4.38
CA HIS A 64 2.04 -12.74 -5.36
C HIS A 64 1.14 -13.87 -5.88
N ARG A 65 0.35 -14.48 -4.99
CA ARG A 65 -0.63 -15.50 -5.36
C ARG A 65 -1.70 -14.94 -6.32
N LEU A 66 -2.22 -13.74 -6.05
CA LEU A 66 -3.20 -13.08 -6.92
C LEU A 66 -2.64 -12.79 -8.31
N GLU A 67 -1.39 -12.33 -8.40
CA GLU A 67 -0.71 -12.09 -9.68
C GLU A 67 -0.51 -13.38 -10.48
N LYS A 68 -0.15 -14.47 -9.81
CA LYS A 68 -0.07 -15.79 -10.44
C LYS A 68 -1.44 -16.28 -10.93
N MET A 69 -2.52 -16.00 -10.21
CA MET A 69 -3.88 -16.36 -10.66
C MET A 69 -4.29 -15.55 -11.89
N LYS A 70 -3.88 -14.28 -11.97
CA LYS A 70 -4.09 -13.41 -13.14
C LYS A 70 -3.37 -13.94 -14.37
N SER A 71 -2.12 -14.37 -14.24
CA SER A 71 -1.34 -14.90 -15.38
C SER A 71 -1.89 -16.21 -15.95
N VAL A 72 -2.63 -16.99 -15.15
CA VAL A 72 -3.29 -18.24 -15.58
C VAL A 72 -4.67 -17.97 -16.22
N GLY A 73 -5.06 -16.72 -16.42
CA GLY A 73 -6.28 -16.34 -17.14
C GLY A 73 -7.53 -16.27 -16.27
N THR A 74 -7.39 -16.14 -14.95
CA THR A 74 -8.52 -15.79 -14.08
C THR A 74 -8.94 -14.35 -14.41
N SER A 75 -10.16 -14.14 -14.90
CA SER A 75 -10.67 -12.80 -15.16
C SER A 75 -10.99 -12.11 -13.83
N PHE A 76 -10.30 -11.02 -13.54
CA PHE A 76 -10.62 -10.10 -12.44
C PHE A 76 -11.37 -8.90 -13.01
N ASP A 77 -12.28 -8.31 -12.22
CA ASP A 77 -12.71 -6.94 -12.50
C ASP A 77 -11.52 -6.01 -12.20
N ASP A 78 -11.11 -5.19 -13.17
CA ASP A 78 -9.97 -4.27 -13.04
C ASP A 78 -10.13 -3.34 -11.83
N THR A 79 -11.37 -2.99 -11.47
CA THR A 79 -11.70 -2.15 -10.31
C THR A 79 -11.38 -2.85 -8.97
N GLU A 80 -11.62 -4.17 -8.88
CA GLU A 80 -11.39 -4.96 -7.66
C GLU A 80 -9.89 -5.17 -7.39
N MET A 81 -9.09 -5.24 -8.46
CA MET A 81 -7.63 -5.34 -8.36
C MET A 81 -7.00 -4.02 -7.90
N VAL A 82 -7.49 -2.86 -8.36
CA VAL A 82 -7.00 -1.55 -7.91
C VAL A 82 -7.20 -1.37 -6.40
N ASP A 83 -8.38 -1.69 -5.86
CA ASP A 83 -8.64 -1.63 -4.41
C ASP A 83 -7.75 -2.58 -3.61
N THR A 84 -7.45 -3.75 -4.19
CA THR A 84 -6.57 -4.74 -3.57
C THR A 84 -5.13 -4.25 -3.53
N TYR A 85 -4.64 -3.68 -4.63
CA TYR A 85 -3.32 -3.05 -4.69
C TYR A 85 -3.21 -1.86 -3.76
N ASN A 86 -4.23 -1.00 -3.70
CA ASN A 86 -4.27 0.11 -2.76
C ASN A 86 -4.21 -0.39 -1.30
N SER A 87 -4.95 -1.44 -0.96
CA SER A 87 -4.91 -2.08 0.37
C SER A 87 -3.53 -2.66 0.69
N TYR A 88 -2.90 -3.31 -0.28
CA TYR A 88 -1.54 -3.86 -0.17
C TYR A 88 -0.50 -2.75 0.02
N ILE A 89 -0.62 -1.67 -0.74
CA ILE A 89 0.24 -0.49 -0.66
C ILE A 89 0.13 0.19 0.71
N LEU A 90 -1.08 0.36 1.25
CA LEU A 90 -1.32 0.87 2.61
C LEU A 90 -0.62 0.00 3.67
N THR A 91 -0.66 -1.33 3.46
CA THR A 91 -0.02 -2.32 4.32
C THR A 91 1.51 -2.17 4.29
N LEU A 92 2.11 -2.04 3.12
CA LEU A 92 3.57 -1.93 2.97
C LEU A 92 4.11 -0.59 3.44
N ALA A 93 3.33 0.48 3.28
CA ALA A 93 3.72 1.82 3.71
C ALA A 93 3.78 1.93 5.24
N SER A 94 3.01 1.09 5.93
CA SER A 94 3.13 0.91 7.38
C SER A 94 4.41 0.20 7.83
N GLY A 95 5.05 -0.57 6.94
CA GLY A 95 6.32 -1.24 7.18
C GLY A 95 7.54 -0.50 6.62
N GLN A 96 7.38 0.71 6.09
CA GLN A 96 8.41 1.45 5.33
C GLN A 96 9.00 0.66 4.16
N LYS A 97 8.21 -0.24 3.55
CA LYS A 97 8.61 -1.08 2.40
C LYS A 97 7.81 -0.81 1.14
N ALA A 98 7.05 0.30 1.11
CA ALA A 98 6.15 0.57 0.01
C ALA A 98 6.87 0.87 -1.32
N GLU A 99 8.10 1.39 -1.26
CA GLU A 99 8.90 1.64 -2.46
C GLU A 99 9.27 0.35 -3.20
N GLU A 100 9.73 -0.68 -2.48
CA GLU A 100 10.08 -1.99 -3.05
C GLU A 100 8.88 -2.65 -3.74
N ALA A 101 7.68 -2.45 -3.19
CA ALA A 101 6.47 -2.99 -3.78
C ALA A 101 6.00 -2.22 -5.01
N LEU A 102 6.09 -0.88 -5.00
CA LEU A 102 5.87 -0.09 -6.21
C LEU A 102 6.86 -0.48 -7.32
N GLU A 103 8.08 -0.86 -6.94
CA GLU A 103 9.08 -1.32 -7.89
C GLU A 103 8.73 -2.66 -8.53
N ASN A 104 8.20 -3.59 -7.74
CA ASN A 104 7.80 -4.92 -8.18
C ASN A 104 6.43 -4.96 -8.90
N MET A 105 5.60 -3.93 -8.76
CA MET A 105 4.32 -3.82 -9.46
C MET A 105 4.49 -3.34 -10.91
N GLU A 106 4.42 -4.26 -11.87
CA GLU A 106 4.50 -3.97 -13.32
C GLU A 106 3.39 -2.99 -13.79
N SER A 107 2.28 -2.92 -13.06
CA SER A 107 1.13 -2.06 -13.34
C SER A 107 0.95 -0.89 -12.36
N ALA A 108 2.00 -0.55 -11.59
CA ALA A 108 1.93 0.61 -10.68
C ALA A 108 1.58 1.89 -11.46
N ASN A 109 0.47 2.51 -11.08
CA ASN A 109 -0.08 3.71 -11.71
C ASN A 109 -0.10 4.89 -10.73
N ILE A 110 -0.59 6.05 -11.17
CA ILE A 110 -0.61 7.26 -10.32
C ILE A 110 -1.39 7.08 -9.01
N GLU A 111 -2.43 6.24 -9.00
CA GLU A 111 -3.21 5.93 -7.80
C GLU A 111 -2.39 5.12 -6.79
N SER A 112 -1.59 4.16 -7.29
CA SER A 112 -0.67 3.36 -6.47
C SER A 112 0.36 4.24 -5.75
N TYR A 113 0.98 5.18 -6.46
CA TYR A 113 1.92 6.14 -5.88
C TYR A 113 1.24 7.10 -4.90
N ASN A 114 0.05 7.59 -5.25
CA ASN A 114 -0.75 8.45 -4.38
C ASN A 114 -1.13 7.78 -3.06
N ALA A 115 -1.39 6.48 -3.08
CA ALA A 115 -1.64 5.70 -1.86
C ALA A 115 -0.41 5.66 -0.96
N VAL A 116 0.80 5.40 -1.49
CA VAL A 116 2.04 5.41 -0.69
C VAL A 116 2.32 6.79 -0.09
N ILE A 117 2.28 7.83 -0.94
CA ILE A 117 2.57 9.21 -0.53
C ILE A 117 1.58 9.63 0.57
N SER A 118 0.31 9.24 0.48
CA SER A 118 -0.69 9.51 1.52
C SER A 118 -0.32 8.89 2.86
N VAL A 119 0.13 7.64 2.87
CA VAL A 119 0.49 6.95 4.12
C VAL A 119 1.76 7.51 4.71
N TYR A 120 2.77 7.81 3.88
CA TYR A 120 3.99 8.43 4.35
C TYR A 120 3.72 9.82 4.93
N ALA A 121 2.86 10.61 4.28
CA ALA A 121 2.42 11.91 4.79
C ALA A 121 1.73 11.79 6.17
N ARG A 122 0.95 10.72 6.38
CA ARG A 122 0.26 10.43 7.64
C ARG A 122 1.18 9.88 8.74
N ASN A 123 2.20 9.10 8.37
CA ASN A 123 3.13 8.47 9.31
C ASN A 123 4.18 9.43 9.89
N GLY A 124 4.19 10.69 9.45
CA GLY A 124 4.89 11.80 10.10
C GLY A 124 6.00 12.42 9.24
N SER A 125 6.50 13.56 9.70
CA SER A 125 7.46 14.41 8.96
C SER A 125 8.81 13.78 8.67
N ASN A 126 9.06 12.58 9.18
CA ASN A 126 10.35 11.88 9.07
C ASN A 126 10.50 11.18 7.71
N LEU A 127 9.40 10.95 6.98
CA LEU A 127 9.37 10.26 5.69
C LEU A 127 9.37 11.22 4.49
N ARG A 128 9.84 12.46 4.71
CA ARG A 128 9.73 13.53 3.72
C ARG A 128 10.68 13.36 2.55
N GLU A 129 11.86 12.80 2.80
CA GLU A 129 12.84 12.54 1.76
C GLU A 129 12.35 11.42 0.83
N GLU A 130 11.70 10.41 1.41
CA GLU A 130 11.06 9.28 0.75
C GLU A 130 9.86 9.74 -0.09
N ILE A 131 9.01 10.63 0.44
CA ILE A 131 7.92 11.24 -0.33
C ILE A 131 8.45 12.02 -1.54
N ASN A 132 9.54 12.79 -1.37
CA ASN A 132 10.16 13.50 -2.48
C ASN A 132 10.78 12.54 -3.50
N ALA A 133 11.44 11.47 -3.05
CA ALA A 133 12.01 10.45 -3.93
C ALA A 133 10.92 9.75 -4.75
N LEU A 134 9.79 9.38 -4.12
CA LEU A 134 8.62 8.81 -4.79
C LEU A 134 8.03 9.75 -5.84
N PHE A 135 7.96 11.05 -5.53
CA PHE A 135 7.47 12.05 -6.46
C PHE A 135 8.36 12.17 -7.69
N LEU A 136 9.69 12.13 -7.53
CA LEU A 136 10.63 12.17 -8.64
C LEU A 136 10.60 10.88 -9.47
N LYS A 137 10.42 9.71 -8.84
CA LYS A 137 10.29 8.42 -9.51
C LYS A 137 9.07 8.34 -10.46
N LEU A 138 8.03 9.15 -10.24
CA LEU A 138 6.88 9.22 -11.16
C LEU A 138 7.31 9.68 -12.56
N ASP A 139 8.15 10.72 -12.62
CA ASP A 139 8.69 11.29 -13.87
C ASP A 139 9.60 10.28 -14.59
N GLU A 140 10.46 9.59 -13.84
CA GLU A 140 11.35 8.54 -14.36
C GLU A 140 10.57 7.37 -15.00
N ARG A 141 9.36 7.10 -14.51
CA ARG A 141 8.46 6.06 -15.05
C ARG A 141 7.49 6.59 -16.12
N GLY A 142 7.57 7.87 -16.48
CA GLY A 142 6.64 8.49 -17.44
C GLY A 142 5.20 8.59 -16.92
N ILE A 143 5.01 8.56 -15.61
CA ILE A 143 3.69 8.70 -14.96
C ILE A 143 3.55 10.17 -14.54
N THR A 144 2.61 10.89 -15.14
CA THR A 144 2.40 12.31 -14.82
C THR A 144 1.75 12.48 -13.42
N PRO A 145 2.40 13.19 -12.48
CA PRO A 145 1.78 13.53 -11.21
C PRO A 145 0.53 14.38 -11.41
N ASN A 146 -0.51 14.18 -10.60
CA ASN A 146 -1.73 14.99 -10.67
C ASN A 146 -1.84 15.95 -9.46
N LEU A 147 -2.85 16.83 -9.48
CA LEU A 147 -3.10 17.78 -8.39
C LEU A 147 -3.28 17.07 -7.03
N GLU A 148 -3.84 15.86 -7.04
CA GLU A 148 -4.02 15.04 -5.85
C GLU A 148 -2.68 14.57 -5.27
N THR A 149 -1.74 14.15 -6.10
CA THR A 149 -0.35 13.83 -5.73
C THR A 149 0.31 15.03 -5.06
N PHE A 150 0.14 16.20 -5.67
CA PHE A 150 0.74 17.45 -5.19
C PHE A 150 0.19 17.85 -3.81
N MET A 151 -1.12 17.81 -3.62
CA MET A 151 -1.75 18.12 -2.33
C MET A 151 -1.24 17.21 -1.21
N ARG A 152 -0.96 15.94 -1.51
CA ARG A 152 -0.43 14.97 -0.53
C ARG A 152 1.04 15.22 -0.18
N CYS A 153 1.87 15.58 -1.16
CA CYS A 153 3.25 16.00 -0.89
C CYS A 153 3.30 17.29 -0.06
N LEU A 154 2.39 18.24 -0.32
CA LEU A 154 2.27 19.48 0.45
C LEU A 154 1.80 19.22 1.88
N SER A 155 0.84 18.32 2.10
CA SER A 155 0.36 18.00 3.45
C SER A 155 1.45 17.37 4.31
N ALA A 156 2.33 16.56 3.72
CA ALA A 156 3.54 16.05 4.38
C ALA A 156 4.57 17.15 4.71
N CYS A 157 4.55 18.26 3.97
CA CYS A 157 5.45 19.40 4.12
C CYS A 157 4.89 20.52 5.03
N ALA A 158 3.66 20.39 5.53
CA ALA A 158 3.08 21.33 6.48
C ALA A 158 4.00 21.46 7.72
N PRO A 159 4.24 22.66 8.24
CA PRO A 159 5.41 22.95 9.05
C PRO A 159 5.38 22.25 10.41
N SER A 160 6.19 21.19 10.56
CA SER A 160 6.92 20.95 11.80
C SER A 160 8.19 21.81 11.76
N LYS A 161 8.64 22.32 12.93
CA LYS A 161 9.55 23.47 13.13
C LYS A 161 10.98 23.37 12.51
N LYS A 162 11.24 22.48 11.56
CA LYS A 162 12.52 22.31 10.84
C LYS A 162 12.26 21.92 9.38
N SER A 163 11.96 22.88 8.50
CA SER A 163 11.67 22.58 7.08
C SER A 163 12.64 23.28 6.13
N ARG A 164 13.31 22.49 5.28
CA ARG A 164 14.00 22.94 4.05
C ARG A 164 13.24 22.33 2.88
N PHE A 165 12.28 23.04 2.31
CA PHE A 165 11.63 22.67 1.04
C PHE A 165 12.54 23.04 -0.13
N ARG A 166 12.52 22.22 -1.18
CA ARG A 166 13.26 22.40 -2.43
C ARG A 166 12.34 23.17 -3.40
N PRO A 167 12.44 24.51 -3.49
CA PRO A 167 11.56 25.32 -4.34
C PRO A 167 11.68 24.98 -5.83
N ASP A 168 12.80 24.38 -6.25
CA ASP A 168 13.06 23.81 -7.56
C ASP A 168 12.03 22.74 -7.97
N LEU A 169 11.52 21.95 -7.01
CA LEU A 169 10.49 20.95 -7.28
C LEU A 169 9.12 21.59 -7.53
N ALA A 170 8.77 22.64 -6.76
CA ALA A 170 7.54 23.40 -6.99
C ALA A 170 7.58 24.15 -8.33
N GLN A 171 8.76 24.58 -8.77
CA GLN A 171 8.93 25.24 -10.06
C GLN A 171 8.72 24.27 -11.24
N LYS A 172 9.29 23.06 -11.18
CA LYS A 172 9.03 21.98 -12.16
C LYS A 172 7.54 21.63 -12.31
N LEU A 173 6.73 21.90 -11.28
CA LEU A 173 5.30 21.59 -11.24
C LEU A 173 4.39 22.68 -11.80
N ILE A 174 4.90 23.90 -11.93
CA ILE A 174 4.16 25.03 -12.52
C ILE A 174 4.40 25.10 -14.04
N GLU A 175 5.49 24.48 -14.51
CA GLU A 175 5.97 24.58 -15.89
C GLU A 175 5.49 23.43 -16.83
N ASN A 176 4.73 22.45 -16.32
CA ASN A 176 4.06 21.37 -17.08
C ASN A 176 2.55 21.37 -16.81
#